data_AF-A0A0F9NUY7-F1
#
_entry.id   AF-A0A0F9NUY7-F1
#
_cell.length_a   1.000
_cell.length_b   1.000
_cell.length_c   1.000
_cell.angle_alpha   90.00
_cell.angle_beta   90.00
_cell.angle_gamma   90.00
#
_symmetry.space_group_name_H-M   'P 1'
#
loop_
_entity.id
_entity.type
_entity.pdbx_description
1 polymer ?
#
loop_
_entity_poly.entity_id
_entity_poly.type
_entity_poly.pdbx_seq_one_letter_code
_entity_poly.pdbx_strand_id
1 'polypeptide(L)' 'MVKVKDIEKLMDDFMVEPEEKFSDIKRYLLSEFKWRVDPLKKSQFMIRGIPIDDNKILGDILKTYLPEEVLVLKEI' A
#
# COMPACT_ATOMS: atom_id res chain seq x y z
N MET A 1 9.03 -6.57 6.93
CA MET A 1 8.03 -5.60 7.42
C MET A 1 7.96 -4.51 6.39
N VAL A 2 6.79 -4.28 5.78
CA VAL A 2 6.63 -3.32 4.67
C VAL A 2 6.38 -1.93 5.26
N LYS A 3 7.07 -0.92 4.74
CA LYS A 3 7.02 0.47 5.20
C LYS A 3 6.49 1.38 4.11
N VAL A 4 6.12 2.61 4.46
CA VAL A 4 5.63 3.62 3.51
C VAL A 4 6.66 3.90 2.41
N LYS A 5 7.96 3.98 2.73
CA LYS A 5 9.01 4.14 1.70
C LYS A 5 9.08 3.01 0.67
N ASP A 6 8.58 1.83 1.03
CA ASP A 6 8.53 0.70 0.11
C ASP A 6 7.44 0.91 -0.96
N ILE A 7 6.42 1.75 -0.69
CA ILE A 7 5.44 2.20 -1.69
C ILE A 7 6.13 3.09 -2.74
N GLU A 8 6.92 4.06 -2.29
CA GLU A 8 7.69 4.95 -3.18
C GLU A 8 8.62 4.15 -4.09
N LYS A 9 9.34 3.17 -3.52
CA LYS A 9 10.17 2.27 -4.31
C LYS A 9 9.37 1.45 -5.33
N LEU A 10 8.20 0.93 -4.95
CA LEU A 10 7.33 0.23 -5.90
C LEU A 10 6.86 1.13 -7.03
N MET A 11 6.57 2.40 -6.72
CA MET A 11 6.15 3.34 -7.75
C MET A 11 7.26 3.55 -8.79
N ASP A 12 8.50 3.71 -8.35
CA ASP A 12 9.66 3.81 -9.24
C ASP A 12 9.89 2.51 -10.03
N ASP A 13 9.84 1.34 -9.36
CA ASP A 13 10.10 0.03 -9.97
C ASP A 13 9.06 -0.32 -11.06
N PHE A 14 7.82 0.15 -10.90
CA PHE A 14 6.70 -0.16 -11.80
C PHE A 14 6.22 1.04 -12.64
N MET A 15 6.94 2.17 -12.61
CA MET A 15 6.58 3.40 -13.34
C MET A 15 5.15 3.88 -13.04
N VAL A 16 4.77 3.87 -11.76
CA VAL A 16 3.46 4.33 -11.26
C VAL A 16 3.59 5.80 -10.85
N GLU A 17 2.69 6.63 -11.36
CA GLU A 17 2.73 8.07 -11.12
C GLU A 17 2.13 8.42 -9.75
N PRO A 18 2.60 9.48 -9.06
CA PRO A 18 2.11 9.86 -7.74
C PRO A 18 0.64 10.31 -7.73
N GLU A 19 0.07 10.69 -8.88
CA GLU A 19 -1.35 11.02 -9.05
C GLU A 19 -2.24 9.78 -9.19
N GLU A 20 -1.67 8.58 -9.31
CA GLU A 20 -2.43 7.34 -9.39
C GLU A 20 -3.03 6.94 -8.04
N LYS A 21 -3.98 6.01 -8.10
CA LYS A 21 -4.73 5.57 -6.93
C LYS A 21 -4.00 4.45 -6.22
N PHE A 22 -4.23 4.34 -4.92
CA PHE A 22 -3.68 3.24 -4.14
C PHE A 22 -4.12 1.85 -4.64
N SER A 23 -5.31 1.74 -5.25
CA SER A 23 -5.76 0.51 -5.91
C SER A 23 -4.77 -0.04 -6.93
N ASP A 24 -4.02 0.83 -7.60
CA ASP A 24 -3.21 0.50 -8.76
C ASP A 24 -1.93 -0.25 -8.36
N ILE A 25 -1.46 -0.04 -7.13
CA ILE A 25 -0.26 -0.71 -6.59
C ILE A 25 -0.54 -1.94 -5.72
N LYS A 26 -1.80 -2.22 -5.38
CA LYS A 26 -2.14 -3.30 -4.45
C LYS A 26 -1.61 -4.65 -4.89
N ARG A 27 -1.65 -4.93 -6.20
CA ARG A 27 -1.17 -6.21 -6.74
C ARG A 27 0.34 -6.35 -6.57
N TYR A 28 1.10 -5.28 -6.82
CA TYR A 28 2.55 -5.24 -6.63
C TYR A 28 2.92 -5.37 -5.15
N LEU A 29 2.18 -4.69 -4.28
CA LEU A 29 2.33 -4.84 -2.83
C LEU A 29 2.14 -6.29 -2.36
N LEU A 30 1.14 -6.99 -2.90
CA LEU A 30 0.89 -8.39 -2.56
C LEU A 30 1.99 -9.33 -3.11
N SER A 31 2.44 -9.11 -4.36
CA SER A 31 3.43 -9.97 -5.02
C SER A 31 4.83 -9.78 -4.44
N GLU A 32 5.33 -8.55 -4.40
CA GLU A 32 6.73 -8.25 -4.07
C GLU A 32 7.04 -8.55 -2.60
N PHE A 33 6.08 -8.30 -1.71
CA PHE A 33 6.25 -8.56 -0.27
C PHE A 33 5.72 -9.92 0.17
N LYS A 34 5.33 -10.79 -0.78
CA LYS A 34 4.85 -12.16 -0.55
C LYS A 34 3.74 -12.23 0.51
N TRP A 35 2.85 -11.26 0.50
CA TRP A 35 1.70 -11.26 1.40
C TRP A 35 0.74 -12.37 1.01
N ARG A 36 0.45 -13.25 1.97
CA ARG A 36 -0.55 -14.30 1.81
C ARG A 36 -1.88 -13.72 2.28
N VAL A 37 -2.83 -13.63 1.35
CA VAL A 37 -4.21 -13.25 1.63
C VAL A 37 -5.11 -14.42 1.29
N ASP A 38 -6.10 -14.67 2.15
CA ASP A 38 -7.22 -15.53 1.77
C ASP A 38 -8.12 -14.78 0.77
N PRO A 39 -8.26 -15.27 -0.48
CA PRO A 39 -9.10 -14.60 -1.48
C PRO A 39 -10.59 -14.62 -1.13
N LEU A 40 -11.03 -15.47 -0.19
CA LEU A 40 -12.41 -15.54 0.28
C LEU A 40 -12.71 -14.51 1.37
N LYS A 41 -11.68 -13.93 1.99
CA LYS A 41 -11.82 -12.90 3.02
C LYS A 41 -11.55 -11.52 2.45
N LYS A 42 -12.23 -10.53 3.01
CA LYS A 42 -11.89 -9.15 2.70
C LYS A 42 -10.59 -8.82 3.41
N SER A 43 -9.68 -8.16 2.72
CA SER A 43 -8.44 -7.67 3.31
C SER A 43 -8.29 -6.18 3.06
N GLN A 44 -7.71 -5.48 4.03
CA GLN A 44 -7.56 -4.03 3.99
C GLN A 44 -6.15 -3.63 4.41
N PHE A 45 -5.55 -2.73 3.64
CA PHE A 45 -4.29 -2.10 3.97
C PHE A 45 -4.49 -1.01 5.00
N MET A 46 -3.58 -0.92 5.97
CA MET A 46 -3.63 0.08 7.02
C MET A 46 -2.24 0.63 7.31
N ILE A 47 -2.18 1.92 7.64
CA ILE A 47 -1.00 2.57 8.24
C ILE A 47 -1.44 3.17 9.57
N ARG A 48 -0.72 2.89 10.65
CA ARG A 48 -1.09 3.31 12.02
C ARG A 48 -2.51 2.91 12.45
N GLY A 49 -2.99 1.76 11.97
CA GLY A 49 -4.34 1.28 12.24
C GLY A 49 -5.44 2.05 11.51
N ILE A 50 -5.10 3.02 10.66
CA ILE A 50 -6.04 3.74 9.80
C ILE A 50 -6.09 3.00 8.46
N PRO A 51 -7.27 2.59 7.99
CA PRO A 51 -7.41 1.95 6.69
C PRO A 51 -7.09 2.93 5.56
N ILE A 52 -6.42 2.44 4.53
CA ILE A 52 -6.16 3.19 3.30
C ILE A 52 -7.33 2.97 2.34
N ASP A 53 -7.93 4.05 1.87
CA ASP A 53 -8.96 4.02 0.82
C ASP A 53 -8.31 3.70 -0.53
N ASP A 54 -8.93 2.79 -1.28
CA ASP A 54 -8.51 2.37 -2.62
C ASP A 54 -8.40 3.55 -3.60
N ASN A 55 -9.24 4.57 -3.43
CA ASN A 55 -9.25 5.76 -4.28
C ASN A 55 -8.29 6.85 -3.79
N LYS A 56 -7.59 6.65 -2.66
CA LYS A 56 -6.65 7.63 -2.16
C LYS A 56 -5.45 7.73 -3.10
N ILE A 57 -5.04 8.96 -3.40
CA ILE A 57 -3.90 9.27 -4.27
C ILE A 57 -2.60 8.89 -3.57
N LEU A 58 -1.69 8.24 -4.30
CA LEU A 58 -0.41 7.75 -3.77
C LEU A 58 0.44 8.88 -3.20
N GLY A 59 0.58 9.99 -3.93
CA GLY A 59 1.31 11.16 -3.47
C GLY A 59 0.76 11.74 -2.16
N ASP A 60 -0.56 11.65 -1.94
CA ASP A 60 -1.16 12.08 -0.66
C ASP A 60 -0.82 11.12 0.47
N ILE A 61 -0.73 9.83 0.20
CA ILE A 61 -0.29 8.82 1.19
C ILE A 61 1.16 9.11 1.59
N LEU A 62 2.06 9.30 0.62
CA LEU A 62 3.48 9.57 0.87
C LEU A 62 3.71 10.89 1.63
N LYS A 63 2.85 11.90 1.44
CA LYS A 63 2.89 13.16 2.22
C LYS A 63 2.27 13.05 3.61
N THR A 64 1.27 12.18 3.78
CA THR A 64 0.53 12.03 5.05
C THR A 64 1.33 11.24 6.08
N TYR A 65 2.03 10.21 5.63
CA TYR A 65 2.66 9.21 6.48
C TYR A 65 4.18 9.31 6.44
N LEU A 66 4.83 8.98 7.55
CA LEU A 66 6.30 8.99 7.60
C LEU A 66 6.87 7.78 6.82
N PRO A 67 8.01 7.91 6.14
CA PRO A 67 8.63 6.84 5.36
C PRO A 67 8.84 5.52 6.13
N GLU A 68 9.07 5.60 7.44
CA GLU A 68 9.33 4.46 8.32
C GLU A 68 8.06 3.84 8.94
N GLU A 69 6.89 4.46 8.75
CA GLU A 69 5.62 3.90 9.22
C GLU A 69 5.31 2.59 8.51
N VAL A 70 4.74 1.65 9.26
CA VAL A 70 4.51 0.28 8.79
C VAL A 70 3.17 0.19 8.07
N LEU A 71 3.21 -0.35 6.86
CA LEU A 71 2.04 -0.78 6.12
C LEU A 71 1.70 -2.22 6.53
N VAL A 72 0.48 -2.42 7.00
CA VAL A 72 -0.03 -3.74 7.40
C VAL A 72 -1.22 -4.13 6.54
N LEU A 73 -1.40 -5.43 6.36
CA LEU A 73 -2.57 -6.02 5.72
C LEU A 73 -3.37 -6.76 6.77
N LYS A 74 -4.65 -6.41 6.91
CA LYS A 74 -5.56 -7.04 7.88
C LYS A 74 -6.71 -7.71 7.15
N GLU A 75 -6.91 -9.00 7.44
CA GLU A 75 -8.12 -9.72 7.04
C GLU A 75 -9.29 -9.31 7.96
N ILE A 76 -10.46 -9.10 7.37
CA ILE A 76 -11.71 -8.70 8.02
C ILE A 76 -12.75 -9.80 7.81
#